data_AF-A0ABD3QYZ2-F1
#
_entry.id   AF-A0ABD3QYZ2-F1
#
_cell.length_a   1.000
_cell.length_b   1.000
_cell.length_c   1.000
_cell.angle_alpha   90.00
_cell.angle_beta   90.00
_cell.angle_gamma   90.00
#
_symmetry.space_group_name_H-M   'P 1'
#
loop_
_entity.id
_entity.type
_entity.pdbx_description
1 polymer ?
#
loop_
_entity_poly.entity_id
_entity_poly.type
_entity_poly.pdbx_seq_one_letter_code
_entity_poly.pdbx_strand_id
1 'polypeptide(L)'
;MNALSDLAFDQVVKSFNSAPFHPEELLNRDVAERFFASLSTDISESVLAVFIDDDGYFSRLCQSRGIAIKEHCYSYKQLFFEQFIQEVVSSSSNDSELQRINCMADYIHSLRLDSIKPGFPLDSLVVHLPNLSKLQLSFIKSEDHLILN
;
A
#
# COMPACT_ATOMS: atom_id res chain seq x y z
N MET A 1 16.35 -28.80 13.56
CA MET A 1 14.91 -28.45 13.50
C MET A 1 14.16 -29.64 12.93
N ASN A 2 12.97 -29.94 13.45
CA ASN A 2 12.23 -31.15 13.08
C ASN A 2 11.44 -30.90 11.79
N ALA A 3 11.42 -31.85 10.86
CA ALA A 3 10.74 -31.69 9.56
C ALA A 3 9.25 -31.28 9.68
N LEU A 4 8.58 -31.69 10.76
CA LEU A 4 7.20 -31.32 11.05
C LEU A 4 7.04 -29.83 11.42
N SER A 5 7.99 -29.25 12.16
CA SER A 5 7.93 -27.83 12.53
C SER A 5 8.17 -26.93 11.33
N ASP A 6 9.07 -27.33 10.42
CA ASP A 6 9.31 -26.56 9.19
C ASP A 6 8.12 -26.65 8.24
N LEU A 7 7.48 -27.83 8.12
CA LEU A 7 6.26 -27.97 7.32
C LEU A 7 5.09 -27.15 7.86
N ALA A 8 4.91 -27.12 9.19
CA ALA A 8 3.87 -26.32 9.82
C ALA A 8 4.12 -24.82 9.60
N PHE A 9 5.37 -24.38 9.72
CA PHE A 9 5.77 -23.00 9.45
C PHE A 9 5.47 -22.60 8.00
N ASP A 10 5.90 -23.40 7.03
CA ASP A 10 5.65 -23.14 5.61
C ASP A 10 4.15 -23.06 5.29
N GLN A 11 3.34 -23.90 5.94
CA GLN A 11 1.90 -23.88 5.76
C GLN A 11 1.29 -22.58 6.30
N VAL A 12 1.71 -22.14 7.50
CA VAL A 12 1.26 -20.88 8.11
C VAL A 12 1.61 -19.68 7.24
N VAL A 13 2.83 -19.63 6.70
CA VAL A 13 3.27 -18.58 5.76
C VAL A 13 2.39 -18.57 4.50
N LYS A 14 2.12 -19.74 3.91
CA LYS A 14 1.31 -19.85 2.68
C LYS A 14 -0.15 -19.48 2.89
N SER A 15 -0.72 -19.78 4.06
CA SER A 15 -2.12 -19.50 4.37
C SER A 15 -2.36 -18.09 4.89
N PHE A 16 -1.32 -17.27 5.09
CA PHE A 16 -1.47 -15.98 5.75
C PHE A 16 -2.48 -15.04 5.07
N ASN A 17 -2.49 -15.00 3.73
CA ASN A 17 -3.42 -14.13 3.01
C ASN A 17 -4.89 -14.56 3.16
N SER A 18 -5.16 -15.84 3.43
CA SER A 18 -6.52 -16.37 3.62
C SER A 18 -6.96 -16.43 5.09
N ALA A 19 -6.00 -16.55 6.01
CA ALA A 19 -6.23 -16.58 7.45
C ALA A 19 -5.17 -15.71 8.16
N PRO A 20 -5.28 -14.37 8.05
CA PRO A 20 -4.30 -13.46 8.63
C PRO A 20 -4.41 -13.43 10.16
N PHE A 21 -3.29 -13.12 10.80
CA PHE A 21 -3.15 -12.94 12.25
C PHE A 21 -2.05 -11.92 12.52
N HIS A 22 -1.93 -11.41 13.74
CA HIS A 22 -0.83 -10.51 14.11
C HIS A 22 0.41 -11.33 14.50
N PRO A 23 1.45 -11.43 13.65
CA PRO A 23 2.57 -12.34 13.91
C PRO A 23 3.40 -11.91 15.13
N GLU A 24 3.51 -10.60 15.36
CA GLU A 24 4.22 -10.03 16.50
C GLU A 24 3.54 -10.28 17.85
N GLU A 25 2.22 -10.52 17.85
CA GLU A 25 1.47 -10.84 19.06
C GLU A 25 1.49 -12.34 19.40
N LEU A 26 1.56 -13.20 18.37
CA LEU A 26 1.39 -14.65 18.51
C LEU A 26 2.70 -15.45 18.42
N LEU A 27 3.73 -14.90 17.77
CA LEU A 27 5.01 -15.57 17.56
C LEU A 27 6.08 -14.92 18.44
N ASN A 28 7.09 -15.70 18.81
CA ASN A 28 8.30 -15.10 19.38
C ASN A 28 9.04 -14.29 18.31
N ARG A 29 9.90 -13.36 18.75
CA ARG A 29 10.60 -12.43 17.87
C ARG A 29 11.34 -13.12 16.71
N ASP A 30 12.17 -14.13 17.00
CA ASP A 30 12.97 -14.81 15.97
C ASP A 30 12.10 -15.52 14.93
N VAL A 31 10.96 -16.08 15.36
CA VAL A 31 10.00 -16.75 14.48
C VAL A 31 9.19 -15.73 13.68
N ALA A 32 8.84 -14.57 14.26
CA ALA A 32 8.18 -13.48 13.55
C ALA A 32 9.10 -12.88 12.46
N GLU A 33 10.38 -12.63 12.79
CA GLU A 33 11.38 -12.16 11.82
C GLU A 33 11.55 -13.17 10.67
N ARG A 34 11.64 -14.48 10.98
CA ARG A 34 11.68 -15.55 9.96
C ARG A 34 10.39 -15.60 9.14
N PHE A 35 9.23 -15.43 9.78
CA PHE A 35 7.91 -15.42 9.14
C PHE A 35 7.83 -14.30 8.12
N PHE A 36 8.11 -13.06 8.52
CA PHE A 36 8.10 -11.93 7.61
C PHE A 36 9.10 -12.10 6.48
N ALA A 37 10.32 -12.58 6.75
CA ALA A 37 11.32 -12.85 5.72
C ALA A 37 10.89 -13.90 4.68
N SER A 38 10.02 -14.85 5.07
CA SER A 38 9.51 -15.92 4.19
C SER A 38 8.21 -15.56 3.48
N LEU A 39 7.55 -14.49 3.90
CA LEU A 39 6.24 -14.10 3.37
C LEU A 39 6.34 -13.59 1.93
N SER A 40 5.40 -14.03 1.09
CA SER A 40 5.26 -13.57 -0.29
C SER A 40 5.00 -12.06 -0.33
N THR A 41 5.44 -11.37 -1.38
CA THR A 41 5.08 -9.96 -1.63
C THR A 41 3.71 -9.81 -2.32
N ASP A 42 3.07 -10.92 -2.68
CA ASP A 42 1.73 -10.98 -3.28
C ASP A 42 0.66 -11.21 -2.20
N ILE A 43 0.49 -10.22 -1.32
CA ILE A 43 -0.50 -10.20 -0.24
C ILE A 43 -1.47 -9.06 -0.51
N SER A 44 -2.76 -9.29 -0.21
CA SER A 44 -3.80 -8.28 -0.42
C SER A 44 -3.56 -7.04 0.46
N GLU A 45 -3.87 -5.86 -0.07
CA GLU A 45 -3.48 -4.62 0.60
C GLU A 45 -4.22 -4.38 1.93
N SER A 46 -5.44 -4.93 2.07
CA SER A 46 -6.17 -4.91 3.34
C SER A 46 -5.46 -5.73 4.42
N VAL A 47 -4.87 -6.88 4.05
CA VAL A 47 -4.08 -7.69 4.98
C VAL A 47 -2.79 -6.97 5.34
N LEU A 48 -2.11 -6.38 4.35
CA LEU A 48 -0.90 -5.59 4.58
C LEU A 48 -1.13 -4.43 5.55
N ALA A 49 -2.26 -3.72 5.40
CA ALA A 49 -2.54 -2.53 6.20
C ALA A 49 -2.79 -2.87 7.67
N VAL A 50 -3.43 -4.02 7.93
CA VAL A 50 -3.91 -4.39 9.26
C VAL A 50 -2.94 -5.29 10.02
N PHE A 51 -2.28 -6.25 9.34
CA PHE A 51 -1.59 -7.35 10.03
C PHE A 51 -0.07 -7.34 9.89
N ILE A 52 0.49 -6.42 9.10
CA ILE A 52 1.94 -6.33 8.88
C ILE A 52 2.41 -4.94 9.25
N ASP A 53 3.36 -4.86 10.19
CA ASP A 53 4.08 -3.63 10.55
C ASP A 53 5.61 -3.77 10.36
N ASP A 54 6.08 -4.94 9.91
CA ASP A 54 7.50 -5.21 9.69
C ASP A 54 8.09 -4.36 8.55
N ASP A 55 8.98 -3.44 8.92
CA ASP A 55 9.63 -2.51 8.00
C ASP A 55 10.54 -3.26 7.00
N GLY A 56 11.11 -4.41 7.40
CA GLY A 56 11.90 -5.28 6.53
C GLY A 56 11.07 -5.89 5.39
N TYR A 57 9.84 -6.30 5.68
CA TYR A 57 8.87 -6.79 4.70
C TYR A 57 8.49 -5.69 3.71
N PHE A 58 8.11 -4.51 4.20
CA PHE A 58 7.73 -3.40 3.32
C PHE A 58 8.91 -2.92 2.48
N SER A 59 10.13 -2.94 3.01
CA SER A 59 11.34 -2.64 2.23
C SER A 59 11.48 -3.57 1.02
N ARG A 60 11.35 -4.89 1.22
CA ARG A 60 11.39 -5.87 0.13
C ARG A 60 10.23 -5.70 -0.85
N LEU A 61 9.04 -5.41 -0.34
CA LEU A 61 7.86 -5.17 -1.16
C LEU A 61 8.06 -3.96 -2.07
N CYS A 62 8.51 -2.82 -1.52
CA CYS A 62 8.84 -1.61 -2.30
C CYS A 62 9.89 -1.91 -3.37
N GLN A 63 10.97 -2.62 -3.02
CA GLN A 63 12.01 -3.00 -3.99
C GLN A 63 11.44 -3.87 -5.13
N SER A 64 10.59 -4.85 -4.80
CA SER A 64 9.98 -5.74 -5.80
C SER A 64 9.07 -5.00 -6.80
N ARG A 65 8.48 -3.87 -6.38
CA ARG A 65 7.63 -3.01 -7.22
C ARG A 65 8.40 -1.85 -7.87
N GLY A 66 9.72 -1.78 -7.70
CA GLY A 66 10.53 -0.69 -8.24
C GLY A 66 10.23 0.68 -7.61
N ILE A 67 9.62 0.70 -6.42
CA ILE A 67 9.35 1.93 -5.68
C ILE A 67 10.68 2.48 -5.18
N ALA A 68 11.06 3.64 -5.68
CA ALA A 68 12.30 4.29 -5.27
C ALA A 68 12.22 4.65 -3.79
N ILE A 69 13.02 3.96 -2.99
CA ILE A 69 13.32 4.31 -1.61
C ILE A 69 14.14 5.61 -1.65
N LYS A 70 13.49 6.74 -1.88
CA LYS A 70 14.09 8.03 -1.57
C LYS A 70 14.19 8.13 -0.05
N GLU A 71 15.07 9.01 0.42
CA GLU A 71 15.13 9.42 1.82
C GLU A 71 13.81 10.10 2.23
N HIS A 72 12.74 9.32 2.33
CA HIS A 72 11.51 9.70 3.00
C HIS A 72 11.81 9.58 4.49
N CYS A 73 11.52 10.63 5.25
CA CYS A 73 11.70 10.65 6.69
C CYS A 73 10.67 9.75 7.45
N TYR A 74 10.15 8.70 6.80
CA TYR A 74 8.99 7.89 7.23
C TYR A 74 9.19 6.39 6.93
N SER A 75 8.29 5.53 7.42
CA SER A 75 8.35 4.06 7.29
C SER A 75 8.12 3.55 5.85
N TYR A 76 8.61 2.35 5.52
CA TYR A 76 8.35 1.75 4.20
C TYR A 76 6.87 1.42 3.97
N LYS A 77 6.13 1.12 5.06
CA LYS A 77 4.68 0.89 5.02
C LYS A 77 3.94 2.11 4.49
N GLN A 78 4.27 3.29 5.03
CA GLN A 78 3.70 4.55 4.55
C GLN A 78 4.06 4.80 3.08
N LEU A 79 5.35 4.67 2.72
CA LEU A 79 5.79 4.89 1.34
C LEU A 79 5.05 3.99 0.34
N PHE A 80 4.87 2.72 0.70
CA PHE A 80 4.12 1.77 -0.10
C PHE A 80 2.67 2.19 -0.32
N PHE A 81 1.94 2.53 0.74
CA PHE A 81 0.53 2.88 0.62
C PHE A 81 0.29 4.22 -0.07
N GLU A 82 1.15 5.21 0.16
CA GLU A 82 1.09 6.50 -0.55
C GLU A 82 1.29 6.29 -2.06
N GLN A 83 2.26 5.48 -2.47
CA GLN A 83 2.51 5.15 -3.87
C GLN A 83 1.36 4.33 -4.48
N PHE A 84 0.86 3.34 -3.76
CA PHE A 84 -0.25 2.50 -4.19
C PHE A 84 -1.51 3.32 -4.51
N ILE A 85 -1.87 4.27 -3.63
CA ILE A 85 -3.03 5.14 -3.88
C ILE A 85 -2.80 6.03 -5.10
N GLN A 86 -1.59 6.57 -5.27
CA GLN A 86 -1.27 7.40 -6.44
C GLN A 86 -1.47 6.61 -7.74
N GLU A 87 -1.06 5.35 -7.77
CA GLU A 87 -1.27 4.45 -8.92
C GLU A 87 -2.75 4.13 -9.15
N VAL A 88 -3.51 3.83 -8.09
CA VAL A 88 -4.95 3.55 -8.17
C VAL A 88 -5.72 4.77 -8.70
N VAL A 89 -5.44 5.96 -8.16
CA VAL A 89 -6.08 7.21 -8.59
C VAL A 89 -5.71 7.58 -10.03
N SER A 90 -4.47 7.31 -10.45
CA SER A 90 -4.04 7.58 -11.82
C SER A 90 -4.68 6.60 -12.83
N SER A 91 -4.96 5.37 -12.42
CA SER A 91 -5.46 4.30 -13.30
C SER A 91 -6.99 4.14 -13.31
N SER A 92 -7.69 4.51 -12.23
CA SER A 92 -9.13 4.27 -12.07
C SER A 92 -9.93 5.55 -11.84
N SER A 93 -11.17 5.56 -12.32
CA SER A 93 -12.15 6.65 -12.14
C SER A 93 -13.38 6.21 -11.34
N ASN A 94 -13.32 5.05 -10.68
CA ASN A 94 -14.48 4.42 -10.04
C ASN A 94 -14.46 4.58 -8.51
N ASP A 95 -15.60 4.99 -7.95
CA ASP A 95 -15.84 5.14 -6.50
C ASP A 95 -15.62 3.85 -5.69
N SER A 96 -15.75 2.66 -6.31
CA SER A 96 -15.51 1.38 -5.65
C SER A 96 -14.06 1.19 -5.18
N GLU A 97 -13.09 1.78 -5.89
CA GLU A 97 -11.69 1.74 -5.48
C GLU A 97 -11.41 2.64 -4.27
N LEU A 98 -12.21 3.70 -4.06
CA LEU A 98 -12.11 4.56 -2.88
C LEU A 98 -12.44 3.80 -1.58
N GLN A 99 -13.26 2.75 -1.64
CA GLN A 99 -13.52 1.92 -0.46
C GLN A 99 -12.29 1.12 -0.01
N ARG A 100 -11.41 0.73 -0.95
CA ARG A 100 -10.14 0.06 -0.64
C ARG A 100 -9.18 0.98 0.10
N ILE A 101 -9.27 2.29 -0.14
CA ILE A 101 -8.42 3.31 0.48
C ILE A 101 -8.66 3.42 1.98
N ASN A 102 -9.89 3.18 2.46
CA ASN A 102 -10.23 3.34 3.88
C ASN A 102 -9.35 2.50 4.82
N CYS A 103 -8.96 1.28 4.43
CA CYS A 103 -8.10 0.44 5.28
C CYS A 103 -6.65 0.94 5.36
N MET A 104 -6.26 1.84 4.46
CA MET A 104 -4.90 2.37 4.33
C MET A 104 -4.81 3.83 4.75
N ALA A 105 -5.96 4.48 4.96
CA ALA A 105 -6.12 5.92 5.12
C ALA A 105 -5.21 6.52 6.19
N ASP A 106 -5.02 5.78 7.30
CA ASP A 106 -4.20 6.23 8.42
C ASP A 106 -2.71 6.36 8.06
N TYR A 107 -2.26 5.64 7.03
CA TYR A 107 -0.86 5.66 6.59
C TYR A 107 -0.57 6.78 5.57
N ILE A 108 -1.59 7.47 5.07
CA ILE A 108 -1.46 8.43 3.97
C ILE A 108 -1.28 9.84 4.52
N HIS A 109 -0.05 10.37 4.41
CA HIS A 109 0.26 11.73 4.87
C HIS A 109 0.59 12.67 3.72
N SER A 110 1.04 12.12 2.60
CA SER A 110 1.39 12.83 1.38
C SER A 110 0.82 12.13 0.15
N LEU A 111 0.19 12.89 -0.73
CA LEU A 111 -0.21 12.42 -2.05
C LEU A 111 0.36 13.31 -3.14
N ARG A 112 1.00 12.69 -4.12
CA ARG A 112 1.37 13.32 -5.39
C ARG A 112 0.57 12.68 -6.51
N LEU A 113 -0.43 13.40 -7.00
CA LEU A 113 -1.28 12.92 -8.08
C LEU A 113 -0.85 13.62 -9.36
N ASP A 114 -0.17 12.87 -10.20
CA ASP A 114 0.21 13.33 -11.53
C ASP A 114 -0.83 12.88 -12.56
N SER A 115 -1.11 13.74 -13.54
CA SER A 115 -2.02 13.43 -14.65
C SER A 115 -3.47 13.17 -14.24
N ILE A 116 -3.99 13.93 -13.27
CA ILE A 116 -5.38 13.79 -12.81
C ILE A 116 -6.35 14.13 -13.94
N LYS A 117 -7.32 13.24 -14.18
CA LYS A 117 -8.37 13.45 -15.18
C LYS A 117 -9.34 14.56 -14.72
N PRO A 118 -9.79 15.44 -15.62
CA PRO A 118 -10.86 16.39 -15.33
C PRO A 118 -12.10 15.65 -14.80
N GLY A 119 -12.65 16.11 -13.67
CA GLY A 119 -13.83 15.50 -13.04
C GLY A 119 -13.54 14.39 -12.03
N PHE A 120 -12.28 14.08 -11.73
CA PHE A 120 -11.96 13.18 -10.60
C PHE A 120 -12.45 13.78 -9.28
N PRO A 121 -13.17 13.02 -8.43
CA PRO A 121 -13.76 13.54 -7.19
C PRO A 121 -12.69 13.65 -6.08
N LEU A 122 -11.79 14.65 -6.21
CA LEU A 122 -10.74 14.93 -5.22
C LEU A 122 -11.32 15.15 -3.82
N ASP A 123 -12.43 15.87 -3.72
CA ASP A 123 -13.08 16.17 -2.44
C ASP A 123 -13.51 14.89 -1.72
N SER A 124 -14.09 13.93 -2.46
CA SER A 124 -14.47 12.63 -1.90
C SER A 124 -13.26 11.83 -1.44
N LEU A 125 -12.15 11.86 -2.18
CA LEU A 125 -10.91 11.18 -1.79
C LEU A 125 -10.33 11.76 -0.50
N VAL A 126 -10.22 13.09 -0.41
CA VAL A 126 -9.58 13.78 0.74
C VAL A 126 -10.37 13.56 2.03
N VAL A 127 -11.70 13.45 1.96
CA VAL A 127 -12.54 13.13 3.13
C VAL A 127 -12.17 11.77 3.76
N HIS A 128 -11.67 10.83 2.96
CA HIS A 128 -11.24 9.52 3.44
C HIS A 128 -9.79 9.48 3.95
N LEU A 129 -9.06 10.60 3.93
CA LEU A 129 -7.63 10.65 4.27
C LEU A 129 -7.38 11.62 5.45
N PRO A 130 -7.64 11.17 6.69
CA PRO A 130 -7.62 12.05 7.86
C PRO A 130 -6.22 12.61 8.17
N ASN A 131 -5.16 11.91 7.79
CA ASN A 131 -3.78 12.28 8.07
C ASN A 131 -3.09 13.03 6.91
N LEU A 132 -3.82 13.33 5.83
CA LEU A 132 -3.27 13.99 4.66
C LEU A 132 -2.81 15.42 5.00
N SER A 133 -1.49 15.62 4.98
CA SER A 133 -0.84 16.90 5.30
C SER A 133 -0.28 17.60 4.06
N LYS A 134 -0.01 16.83 2.99
CA LYS A 134 0.61 17.33 1.76
C LYS A 134 -0.12 16.77 0.54
N LEU A 135 -0.59 17.64 -0.32
CA LEU A 135 -1.21 17.28 -1.59
C LEU A 135 -0.51 18.05 -2.72
N GLN A 136 0.01 17.30 -3.70
CA GLN A 136 0.59 17.84 -4.92
C GLN A 136 -0.22 17.33 -6.10
N LEU A 137 -0.70 18.26 -6.93
CA LEU A 137 -1.57 17.97 -8.07
C LEU A 137 -0.89 18.46 -9.36
N SER A 138 -0.81 17.58 -10.35
CA SER A 138 -0.42 17.92 -11.72
C SER A 138 -1.55 17.54 -12.67
N PHE A 139 -2.04 18.49 -13.45
CA PHE A 139 -3.14 18.27 -14.39
C PHE A 139 -2.60 17.96 -15.79
N ILE A 140 -3.23 17.03 -16.51
CA ILE A 140 -2.99 16.90 -17.95
C ILE A 140 -3.58 18.16 -18.60
N LYS A 141 -2.75 18.93 -19.30
CA LYS A 141 -3.23 20.00 -20.17
C LYS A 141 -4.07 19.34 -21.25
N SER A 142 -5.39 19.55 -21.24
CA SER A 142 -6.24 19.15 -22.36
C SER A 142 -5.71 19.89 -23.59
N GLU A 143 -5.20 19.17 -24.57
CA GLU A 143 -4.86 19.77 -25.86
C GLU A 143 -6.12 20.42 -26.45
N ASP A 144 -5.91 21.60 -27.03
CA ASP A 144 -6.90 22.53 -27.52
C ASP A 144 -7.83 21.90 -28.56
N HIS A 145 -9.13 21.77 -28.24
CA HIS A 145 -10.17 21.87 -29.25
C HIS A 145 -10.62 23.33 -29.37
N LEU A 146 -9.72 24.17 -29.90
CA LEU A 146 -10.12 25.43 -30.53
C LEU A 146 -10.73 25.10 -31.90
N ILE A 147 -12.03 24.81 -31.93
CA ILE A 147 -12.83 25.04 -33.14
C ILE A 147 -13.11 26.54 -33.16
N LEU A 148 -12.27 27.27 -33.89
CA LEU A 148 -12.61 28.62 -34.32
C LEU A 148 -13.66 28.51 -35.43
N ASN A 149 -14.79 29.22 -35.24
CA ASN A 149 -15.86 29.41 -36.21
C ASN A 149 -15.35 29.91 -37.57
#